data_AF-A0A7C3L250-F1
#
_entry.id   AF-A0A7C3L250-F1
#
_cell.length_a   1.000
_cell.length_b   1.000
_cell.length_c   1.000
_cell.angle_alpha   90.00
_cell.angle_beta   90.00
_cell.angle_gamma   90.00
#
_symmetry.space_group_name_H-M   'P 1'
#
loop_
_entity.id
_entity.type
_entity.pdbx_description
1 polymer ?
#
loop_
_entity_poly.entity_id
_entity_poly.type
_entity_poly.pdbx_seq_one_letter_code
_entity_poly.pdbx_strand_id
1 'polypeptide(L)' 'MATKTSSVKEKVLEVLKKKGAMTKDALAEEVAKELGKQPRVVKAVISKMISRGELVEEGGKVKAA' A
#
# COMPACT_ATOMS: atom_id res chain seq x y z
N MET A 1 -23.80 -5.23 11.17
CA MET A 1 -23.00 -5.29 9.94
C MET A 1 -21.70 -4.54 10.20
N ALA A 2 -20.58 -5.23 10.43
CA ALA A 2 -19.28 -4.55 10.41
C ALA A 2 -19.02 -4.17 8.95
N THR A 3 -19.23 -2.90 8.59
CA THR A 3 -18.72 -2.37 7.33
C THR A 3 -17.22 -2.56 7.38
N LYS A 4 -16.72 -3.63 6.74
CA LYS A 4 -15.29 -3.87 6.56
C LYS A 4 -14.78 -2.75 5.67
N THR A 5 -14.51 -1.60 6.27
CA THR A 5 -13.68 -0.57 5.67
C THR A 5 -12.30 -1.18 5.60
N SER A 6 -12.01 -1.94 4.54
CA SER A 6 -10.69 -2.54 4.33
C SER A 6 -9.67 -1.42 4.47
N SER A 7 -8.78 -1.57 5.45
CA SER A 7 -7.82 -0.54 5.81
C SER A 7 -6.88 -0.33 4.63
N VAL A 8 -6.38 0.90 4.45
CA VAL A 8 -5.37 1.19 3.39
C VAL A 8 -4.21 0.19 3.46
N LYS A 9 -3.82 -0.20 4.68
CA LYS A 9 -2.81 -1.21 4.95
C LYS A 9 -3.13 -2.59 4.39
N GLU A 10 -4.33 -3.10 4.66
CA GLU A 10 -4.76 -4.43 4.20
C GLU A 10 -4.74 -4.47 2.68
N LYS A 11 -5.23 -3.40 2.05
CA LYS A 11 -5.27 -3.30 0.60
C LYS A 11 -3.89 -3.19 -0.02
N VAL A 12 -2.97 -2.44 0.60
CA VAL A 12 -1.55 -2.39 0.20
C VAL A 12 -0.94 -3.80 0.20
N LEU A 13 -1.16 -4.57 1.27
CA LEU A 13 -0.64 -5.94 1.37
C LEU A 13 -1.29 -6.88 0.36
N GLU A 14 -2.59 -6.76 0.11
CA GLU A 14 -3.28 -7.54 -0.93
C GLU A 14 -2.72 -7.27 -2.33
N VAL A 15 -2.51 -6.00 -2.68
CA VAL A 15 -1.95 -5.60 -3.98
C VAL A 15 -0.52 -6.12 -4.13
N LEU A 16 0.31 -5.96 -3.10
CA LEU A 16 1.68 -6.49 -3.10
C LEU A 16 1.73 -8.02 -3.16
N LYS A 17 0.78 -8.73 -2.53
CA LYS A 17 0.68 -10.19 -2.65
C LYS A 17 0.25 -10.64 -4.04
N LYS A 18 -0.66 -9.91 -4.69
CA LYS A 18 -1.15 -10.24 -6.04
C LYS A 18 -0.16 -9.90 -7.15
N LYS A 19 0.50 -8.74 -7.05
CA LYS A 19 1.35 -8.20 -8.13
C LYS A 19 2.84 -8.26 -7.84
N GLY A 20 3.24 -8.58 -6.61
CA GLY A 20 4.64 -8.59 -6.18
C GLY A 20 5.18 -7.18 -5.90
N ALA A 21 6.51 -7.06 -5.92
CA ALA A 21 7.17 -5.81 -5.61
C ALA A 21 6.95 -4.74 -6.69
N MET A 22 6.54 -3.54 -6.29
CA MET A 22 6.21 -2.45 -7.20
C MET A 22 6.57 -1.08 -6.62
N THR A 23 6.64 -0.05 -7.46
CA THR A 23 7.04 1.29 -7.00
C THR A 23 6.02 1.87 -6.03
N LYS A 24 6.49 2.73 -5.11
CA LYS A 24 5.62 3.47 -4.17
C LYS A 24 4.45 4.17 -4.87
N ASP A 25 4.74 4.79 -6.01
CA ASP A 25 3.76 5.53 -6.81
C ASP A 25 2.70 4.60 -7.38
N ALA A 26 3.09 3.54 -8.09
CA ALA A 26 2.13 2.60 -8.68
C ALA A 26 1.27 1.92 -7.60
N LEU A 27 1.88 1.50 -6.49
CA LEU A 27 1.18 0.91 -5.37
C LEU A 27 0.18 1.90 -4.74
N ALA A 28 0.59 3.16 -4.58
CA ALA A 28 -0.27 4.19 -4.00
C ALA A 28 -1.46 4.51 -4.91
N GLU A 29 -1.25 4.62 -6.22
CA GLU A 29 -2.32 4.87 -7.19
C GLU A 29 -3.32 3.73 -7.27
N GLU A 30 -2.84 2.49 -7.28
CA GLU A 30 -3.70 1.31 -7.39
C GLU A 30 -4.59 1.15 -6.16
N VAL A 31 -4.00 1.26 -4.97
CA VAL A 31 -4.74 1.21 -3.70
C VAL A 31 -5.67 2.42 -3.54
N ALA A 32 -5.23 3.61 -3.99
CA ALA A 32 -6.06 4.81 -3.99
C ALA A 32 -7.30 4.65 -4.88
N LYS A 33 -7.11 4.08 -6.07
CA LYS A 33 -8.19 3.83 -7.03
C LYS A 33 -9.21 2.82 -6.49
N GLU A 34 -8.75 1.73 -5.87
CA GLU A 34 -9.66 0.72 -5.29
C GLU A 34 -10.39 1.23 -4.04
N LEU A 35 -9.79 2.11 -3.24
CA LEU A 35 -10.39 2.64 -2.01
C LEU A 35 -11.13 3.97 -2.22
N GLY A 36 -11.10 4.54 -3.42
CA GLY A 36 -11.63 5.89 -3.68
C GLY A 36 -10.94 6.98 -2.85
N LYS A 37 -9.66 6.78 -2.49
CA LYS A 37 -8.88 7.69 -1.65
C LYS A 37 -7.89 8.49 -2.48
N GLN A 38 -7.38 9.57 -1.92
CA GLN A 38 -6.32 10.33 -2.59
C GLN A 38 -4.98 9.59 -2.54
N PRO A 39 -4.24 9.48 -3.67
CA PRO A 39 -2.93 8.82 -3.72
C PRO A 39 -1.95 9.34 -2.67
N ARG A 40 -1.95 10.66 -2.41
CA ARG A 40 -1.11 11.29 -1.36
C ARG A 40 -1.31 10.68 0.03
N VAL A 41 -2.55 10.35 0.39
CA VAL A 41 -2.88 9.76 1.69
C VAL A 41 -2.36 8.33 1.76
N VAL A 42 -2.55 7.56 0.69
CA VAL A 42 -2.05 6.19 0.58
C VAL A 42 -0.52 6.16 0.61
N LYS A 43 0.15 7.07 -0.10
CA LYS A 43 1.61 7.21 -0.10
C LYS A 43 2.17 7.49 1.31
N ALA A 44 1.48 8.32 2.09
CA ALA A 44 1.84 8.57 3.48
C ALA A 44 1.66 7.32 4.36
N VAL A 45 0.61 6.52 4.12
CA VAL A 45 0.41 5.24 4.83
C VAL A 45 1.50 4.23 4.46
N ILE A 46 1.81 4.06 3.16
CA ILE A 46 2.89 3.17 2.69
C ILE A 46 4.23 3.60 3.30
N SER A 47 4.53 4.89 3.33
CA SER A 47 5.76 5.40 3.96
C SER A 47 5.80 5.09 5.46
N LYS A 48 4.68 5.26 6.18
CA LYS A 48 4.58 4.84 7.59
C LYS A 48 4.77 3.34 7.77
N MET A 49 4.26 2.52 6.86
CA MET A 49 4.43 1.06 6.92
C MET A 49 5.90 0.66 6.72
N ILE A 50 6.61 1.33 5.80
CA ILE A 50 8.06 1.11 5.61
C ILE A 50 8.84 1.53 6.87
N SER A 51 8.55 2.71 7.43
CA SER A 51 9.20 3.16 8.67
C SER A 51 8.93 2.24 9.87
N ARG A 52 7.84 1.49 9.85
CA ARG A 52 7.50 0.48 10.87
C ARG A 52 8.11 -0.90 10.59
N GLY A 53 8.78 -1.08 9.46
CA GLY A 53 9.29 -2.39 9.01
C GLY A 53 8.22 -3.35 8.52
N GLU A 54 6.98 -2.88 8.27
CA GLU A 54 5.89 -3.70 7.69
C GLU A 54 6.09 -3.92 6.17
N LEU A 55 6.85 -3.04 5.52
CA LEU A 55 7.17 -3.08 4.10
C LEU A 55 8.67 -2.80 3.92
N VAL A 56 9.29 -3.44 2.94
CA VAL A 56 10.70 -3.22 2.60
C VAL A 56 10.76 -2.47 1.27
N GLU A 57 11.56 -1.41 1.20
CA GLU A 57 11.87 -0.74 -0.04
C GLU A 57 13.28 -1.14 -0.49
N GLU A 58 13.39 -1.76 -1.66
CA GLU A 58 14.65 -2.25 -2.21
C GLU A 58 14.70 -1.91 -3.70
N GLY A 59 15.73 -1.16 -4.11
CA GLY A 59 15.90 -0.73 -5.51
C GLY A 59 14.74 0.12 -6.06
N GLY A 60 14.08 0.93 -5.22
CA GLY A 60 12.94 1.77 -5.61
C GLY A 60 11.60 1.04 -5.71
N LYS A 61 11.55 -0.24 -5.32
CA LYS A 61 10.32 -1.04 -5.26
C LYS A 61 9.98 -1.39 -3.82
N VAL A 62 8.71 -1.27 -3.49
CA VAL A 62 8.11 -1.68 -2.21
C VAL A 62 7.69 -3.14 -2.32
N LYS A 63 8.07 -3.92 -1.32
CA LYS A 63 7.67 -5.32 -1.11
C LYS A 63 7.05 -5.45 0.28
N ALA A 64 6.18 -6.43 0.46
CA ALA A 64 5.80 -6.84 1.81
C ALA A 64 7.05 -7.39 2.53
N ALA A 65 7.27 -6.96 3.77
CA ALA A 65 8.32 -7.51 4.63
C ALA A 65 8.04 -8.97 4.96
#